data_AF-A0A4C1XUV5-F1
#
_entry.id   AF-A0A4C1XUV5-F1
#
_cell.length_a   1.000
_cell.length_b   1.000
_cell.length_c   1.000
_cell.angle_alpha   90.00
_cell.angle_beta   90.00
_cell.angle_gamma   90.00
#
_symmetry.space_group_name_H-M   'P 1'
#
loop_
_entity.id
_entity.type
_entity.pdbx_description
1 polymer ?
#
loop_
_entity_poly.entity_id
_entity_poly.type
_entity_poly.pdbx_seq_one_letter_code
_entity_poly.pdbx_strand_id
1 'polypeptide(L)'
;MEGNNSVIKLEEAGNWNIWKFQTMVLLQSQSNLSIIEGKEVKPKNADERAKWECRDAKAQMLIVIRMTENVMLHLNSCETLSKIWRKLLSVYEQKSETSIDIM
;
A
#
# COMPACT_ATOMS: atom_id res chain seq x y z
N MET A 1 -0.33 -27.59 -6.64
CA MET A 1 -0.04 -26.71 -7.79
C MET A 1 0.28 -25.35 -7.21
N GLU A 2 1.54 -25.10 -6.89
CA GLU A 2 2.01 -23.79 -6.47
C GLU A 2 1.90 -22.88 -7.68
N GLY A 3 0.84 -22.09 -7.73
CA GLY A 3 0.70 -21.04 -8.72
C GLY A 3 1.88 -20.11 -8.54
N ASN A 4 2.81 -20.14 -9.50
CA ASN A 4 3.91 -19.21 -9.61
C ASN A 4 3.33 -17.83 -9.94
N ASN A 5 2.67 -17.20 -8.96
CA ASN A 5 2.11 -15.88 -9.07
C ASN A 5 3.31 -14.94 -9.00
N SER A 6 3.85 -14.57 -10.16
CA SER A 6 4.86 -13.50 -10.23
C SER A 6 4.21 -12.23 -9.68
N VAL A 7 4.40 -12.00 -8.38
CA VAL A 7 3.86 -10.82 -7.72
C VAL A 7 4.60 -9.63 -8.34
N ILE A 8 3.88 -8.80 -9.09
CA ILE A 8 4.43 -7.57 -9.66
C ILE A 8 4.97 -6.74 -8.49
N LYS A 9 6.27 -6.46 -8.52
CA LYS A 9 6.91 -5.57 -7.55
C LYS A 9 6.81 -4.15 -8.04
N LEU A 10 6.58 -3.20 -7.13
CA LEU A 10 6.67 -1.78 -7.45
C LEU A 10 8.14 -1.40 -7.61
N GLU A 11 8.52 -1.00 -8.82
CA GLU A 11 9.89 -0.63 -9.18
C GLU A 11 9.96 0.86 -9.51
N GLU A 12 9.03 1.31 -10.35
CA GLU A 12 9.00 2.69 -10.85
C GLU A 12 7.58 3.13 -11.20
N ALA A 13 7.43 4.32 -11.77
CA ALA A 13 6.11 4.87 -12.10
C ALA A 13 5.39 4.09 -13.21
N GLY A 14 6.14 3.44 -14.12
CA GLY A 14 5.59 2.73 -15.27
C GLY A 14 4.62 1.61 -14.92
N ASN A 15 4.81 0.94 -13.77
CA ASN A 15 3.92 -0.14 -13.32
C ASN A 15 3.02 0.24 -12.13
N TRP A 16 3.00 1.52 -11.72
CA TRP A 16 2.24 2.01 -10.57
C TRP A 16 0.75 1.65 -10.65
N ASN A 17 0.09 1.95 -11.76
CA ASN A 17 -1.37 1.76 -11.89
C ASN A 17 -1.79 0.29 -11.74
N ILE A 18 -1.04 -0.62 -12.37
CA ILE A 18 -1.28 -2.07 -12.29
C ILE A 18 -0.99 -2.57 -10.86
N TRP A 19 0.14 -2.16 -10.29
CA TRP A 19 0.52 -2.55 -8.94
C TRP A 19 -0.49 -2.06 -7.89
N LYS A 20 -0.94 -0.79 -8.01
CA LYS A 20 -1.94 -0.17 -7.14
C LYS A 20 -3.24 -0.95 -7.20
N PHE A 21 -3.74 -1.25 -8.40
CA PHE A 21 -4.97 -2.03 -8.58
C PHE A 21 -4.88 -3.41 -7.90
N GLN A 22 -3.82 -4.17 -8.18
CA GLN A 22 -3.64 -5.49 -7.56
C GLN A 22 -3.50 -5.42 -6.03
N THR A 23 -2.84 -4.38 -5.52
CA THR A 23 -2.64 -4.17 -4.08
C THR A 23 -3.94 -3.78 -3.39
N MET A 24 -4.76 -2.93 -4.01
CA MET A 24 -6.09 -2.59 -3.51
C MET A 24 -7.00 -3.82 -3.43
N VAL A 25 -7.06 -4.64 -4.48
CA VAL A 25 -7.88 -5.87 -4.49
C VAL A 25 -7.45 -6.84 -3.38
N LEU A 26 -6.13 -7.01 -3.19
CA LEU A 26 -5.59 -7.87 -2.13
C LEU A 26 -5.94 -7.35 -0.73
N LEU A 27 -5.90 -6.04 -0.52
CA LEU A 27 -6.18 -5.45 0.78
C LEU A 27 -7.68 -5.41 1.09
N GLN A 28 -8.51 -5.28 0.04
CA GLN A 28 -9.97 -5.42 0.13
C GLN A 28 -10.38 -6.82 0.56
N SER A 29 -9.76 -7.87 0.02
CA SER A 29 -10.09 -9.26 0.39
C SER A 29 -9.80 -9.58 1.87
N GLN A 30 -8.94 -8.78 2.51
CA GLN A 30 -8.59 -8.93 3.92
C GLN A 30 -9.30 -7.92 4.84
N SER A 31 -10.30 -7.18 4.34
CA SER A 31 -11.02 -6.14 5.11
C SER A 31 -10.11 -5.05 5.69
N ASN A 32 -8.95 -4.79 5.06
CA ASN A 32 -7.98 -3.79 5.52
C ASN A 32 -8.15 -2.43 4.81
N LEU A 33 -9.17 -2.28 3.96
CA LEU A 33 -9.41 -1.05 3.19
C LEU A 33 -9.63 0.17 4.10
N SER A 34 -10.34 0.01 5.21
CA SER A 34 -10.62 1.07 6.18
C SER A 34 -9.35 1.65 6.82
N ILE A 35 -8.33 0.80 7.04
CA ILE A 35 -7.03 1.18 7.61
C ILE A 35 -6.20 1.95 6.57
N ILE A 36 -6.21 1.50 5.31
CA ILE A 36 -5.46 2.13 4.20
C ILE A 36 -5.93 3.55 3.95
N GLU A 37 -7.25 3.71 3.82
CA GLU A 37 -7.88 5.01 3.61
C GLU A 37 -7.71 5.94 4.83
N GLY A 38 -7.30 5.38 5.98
CA GLY A 38 -7.17 6.10 7.25
C GLY A 38 -8.52 6.49 7.84
N LYS A 39 -9.61 5.83 7.40
CA LYS A 39 -10.96 6.01 7.96
C LYS A 39 -11.08 5.36 9.34
N GLU A 40 -10.33 4.28 9.57
CA GLU A 40 -10.25 3.62 10.87
C GLU A 40 -9.08 4.18 11.69
N VAL A 41 -9.42 5.03 12.66
CA VAL A 41 -8.43 5.65 13.56
C VAL A 41 -7.97 4.65 14.61
N LYS A 42 -6.67 4.68 14.93
CA LYS A 42 -6.06 3.88 15.99
C LYS A 42 -6.84 4.04 17.32
N PRO A 43 -7.42 2.95 17.87
CA PRO A 43 -8.22 3.03 19.09
C PRO A 43 -7.42 3.44 20.32
N LYS A 44 -8.11 4.10 21.28
CA LYS A 44 -7.53 4.42 22.59
C LYS A 44 -7.53 3.23 23.55
N ASN A 45 -8.56 2.38 23.47
CA ASN A 45 -8.65 1.14 24.27
C ASN A 45 -7.49 0.19 23.92
N ALA A 46 -6.82 -0.38 24.92
CA ALA A 46 -5.66 -1.25 24.74
C ALA A 46 -5.97 -2.51 23.92
N ASP A 47 -7.10 -3.18 24.19
CA ASP A 47 -7.45 -4.44 23.50
C ASP A 47 -7.80 -4.21 22.04
N GLU A 48 -8.55 -3.14 21.76
CA GLU A 48 -8.91 -2.74 20.40
C GLU A 48 -7.69 -2.19 19.64
N ARG A 49 -6.79 -1.48 20.34
CA ARG A 49 -5.53 -0.99 19.78
C ARG A 49 -4.64 -2.14 19.34
N ALA A 50 -4.47 -3.17 20.17
CA ALA A 50 -3.66 -4.34 19.80
C ALA A 50 -4.22 -5.05 18.56
N LYS A 51 -5.55 -5.20 18.47
CA LYS A 51 -6.22 -5.76 17.28
C LYS A 51 -6.04 -4.89 16.04
N TRP A 52 -6.11 -3.57 16.19
CA TRP A 52 -5.86 -2.62 15.11
C TRP A 52 -4.41 -2.68 14.64
N GLU A 53 -3.44 -2.63 15.57
CA GLU A 53 -2.00 -2.70 15.27
C GLU A 53 -1.63 -4.01 14.57
N CYS A 54 -2.22 -5.13 14.99
CA CYS A 54 -2.02 -6.42 14.32
C CYS A 54 -2.52 -6.42 12.86
N ARG A 55 -3.68 -5.80 12.59
CA ARG A 55 -4.19 -5.66 11.22
C ARG A 55 -3.35 -4.70 10.38
N ASP A 56 -2.99 -3.55 10.95
CA ASP A 56 -2.13 -2.56 10.31
C ASP A 56 -0.77 -3.19 9.94
N ALA A 57 -0.11 -3.89 10.87
CA ALA A 57 1.17 -4.56 10.63
C ALA A 57 1.08 -5.64 9.53
N LYS A 58 0.02 -6.47 9.52
CA LYS A 58 -0.20 -7.46 8.46
C LYS A 58 -0.35 -6.81 7.09
N ALA A 59 -1.09 -5.71 7.02
CA ALA A 59 -1.32 -5.02 5.77
C ALA A 59 -0.09 -4.20 5.32
N GLN A 60 0.70 -3.65 6.25
CA GLN A 60 2.02 -3.07 5.96
C GLN A 60 2.93 -4.13 5.33
N MET A 61 3.03 -5.32 5.92
CA MET A 61 3.81 -6.43 5.38
C MET A 61 3.42 -6.76 3.94
N LEU A 62 2.11 -6.86 3.65
CA LEU A 62 1.62 -7.15 2.29
C LEU A 62 1.99 -6.10 1.26
N ILE A 63 2.07 -4.83 1.66
CA ILE A 63 2.54 -3.77 0.76
C ILE A 63 4.05 -3.89 0.58
N VAL A 64 4.80 -3.92 1.68
CA VAL A 64 6.27 -3.86 1.68
C VAL A 64 6.88 -5.00 0.86
N ILE A 65 6.43 -6.25 1.02
CA ILE A 65 7.00 -7.38 0.26
C ILE A 65 6.76 -7.30 -1.26
N ARG A 66 5.85 -6.43 -1.70
CA ARG A 66 5.51 -6.21 -3.09
C ARG A 66 6.24 -5.01 -3.69
N MET A 67 7.31 -4.54 -3.05
CA MET A 67 8.06 -3.39 -3.50
C MET A 67 9.54 -3.75 -3.62
N THR A 68 10.27 -2.97 -4.40
CA THR A 68 11.73 -3.05 -4.43
C THR A 68 12.34 -2.31 -3.25
N GLU A 69 13.55 -2.68 -2.85
CA GLU A 69 14.28 -2.05 -1.74
C GLU A 69 14.42 -0.53 -1.93
N ASN A 70 14.67 -0.08 -3.16
CA ASN A 70 14.75 1.34 -3.51
C ASN A 70 13.47 2.11 -3.12
N VAL A 71 12.29 1.53 -3.36
CA VAL A 71 11.04 2.18 -2.97
C VAL A 71 10.83 2.13 -1.46
N MET A 72 11.23 1.02 -0.80
CA MET A 72 11.13 0.89 0.66
C MET A 72 11.95 1.95 1.41
N LEU A 73 13.12 2.34 0.89
CA LEU A 73 13.96 3.37 1.50
C LEU A 73 13.21 4.70 1.69
N HIS A 74 12.30 5.04 0.78
CA HIS A 74 11.49 6.25 0.87
C HIS A 74 10.34 6.16 1.88
N LEU A 75 10.04 4.96 2.40
CA LEU A 75 8.94 4.68 3.31
C LEU A 75 9.38 4.46 4.75
N ASN A 76 10.68 4.41 5.04
CA ASN A 76 11.22 4.04 6.36
C ASN A 76 10.72 4.91 7.54
N SER A 77 10.25 6.14 7.26
CA SER A 77 9.66 7.04 8.27
C SER A 77 8.14 6.86 8.48
N CYS A 78 7.48 6.01 7.68
CA CYS A 78 6.05 5.80 7.75
C CYS A 78 5.70 4.68 8.73
N GLU A 79 5.11 5.04 9.86
CA GLU A 79 4.81 4.08 10.95
C GLU A 79 3.50 3.30 10.78
N THR A 80 2.62 3.75 9.87
CA THR A 80 1.30 3.13 9.66
C THR A 80 1.07 2.88 8.18
N LEU A 81 0.21 1.90 7.88
CA LEU A 81 -0.17 1.59 6.51
C LEU A 81 -0.75 2.80 5.78
N SER A 82 -1.58 3.59 6.47
CA SER A 82 -2.17 4.80 5.87
C SER A 82 -1.10 5.83 5.50
N LYS A 83 -0.06 6.01 6.33
CA LYS A 83 1.08 6.89 6.02
C LYS A 83 1.84 6.37 4.80
N ILE A 84 2.14 5.07 4.76
CA ILE A 84 2.79 4.42 3.61
C ILE A 84 1.97 4.67 2.33
N TRP A 85 0.67 4.37 2.36
CA TRP A 85 -0.21 4.49 1.21
C TRP A 85 -0.29 5.93 0.69
N ARG A 86 -0.46 6.91 1.59
CA ARG A 86 -0.48 8.33 1.22
C ARG A 86 0.84 8.79 0.62
N LYS A 87 1.97 8.32 1.15
CA LYS A 87 3.29 8.65 0.59
C LYS A 87 3.42 8.11 -0.84
N LEU A 88 2.97 6.88 -1.09
CA LEU A 88 2.97 6.29 -2.43
C LEU A 88 2.08 7.07 -3.40
N LEU A 89 0.85 7.39 -3.00
CA LEU A 89 -0.03 8.25 -3.81
C LEU A 89 0.66 9.57 -4.14
N SER A 90 1.27 10.24 -3.15
CA SER A 90 1.98 11.50 -3.36
C SER A 90 3.16 11.38 -4.33
N VAL A 91 3.87 10.26 -4.37
CA VAL A 91 5.05 10.09 -5.24
C VAL A 91 4.66 9.70 -6.67
N TYR A 92 3.64 8.86 -6.83
CA TYR A 92 3.32 8.24 -8.10
C TYR A 92 2.12 8.88 -8.82
N GLU A 93 1.14 9.43 -8.10
CA GLU A 93 0.01 10.15 -8.71
C GLU A 93 0.41 11.58 -9.13
N GLN A 94 1.38 12.22 -8.44
CA GLN A 94 1.93 13.50 -8.90
C GLN A 94 2.66 13.38 -10.25
N LYS A 95 3.12 12.18 -10.61
CA LYS A 95 3.82 11.92 -11.87
C LYS A 95 2.89 11.54 -13.02
N SER A 96 1.63 11.18 -12.75
CA SER A 96 0.66 10.78 -13.77
C SER A 96 -0.13 11.94 -14.39
N GLU A 97 0.06 13.18 -13.94
CA GLU A 97 -0.57 14.36 -14.56
C GLU A 97 0.13 14.83 -15.85
N THR A 98 1.26 14.24 -16.23
CA THR A 98 1.92 14.51 -17.52
C THR A 98 1.79 13.30 -18.45
N SER A 99 1.11 13.54 -19.58
CA SER A 99 0.73 12.58 -20.65
C SER A 99 -0.46 11.70 -20.25
N ILE A 100 -1.62 11.85 -20.89
CA ILE A 100 -1.83 11.59 -22.32
C ILE A 100 -2.90 12.56 -22.88
N ASP A 101 -2.48 13.48 -23.75
CA ASP A 101 -3.35 14.10 -24.76
C ASP A 101 -3.15 13.24 -26.02
N ILE A 102 -4.09 12.34 -26.31
CA ILE A 102 -4.16 11.64 -27.61
C ILE A 102 -5.30 12.30 -28.37
N MET A 103 -4.88 13.13 -29.32
CA MET A 103 -5.65 13.62 -30.45
C MET A 103 -5.95 12.48 -31.43
#